data_AF-A0A2P5LFP0-F1
#
_entry.id   AF-A0A2P5LFP0-F1
#
_cell.length_a   1.000
_cell.length_b   1.000
_cell.length_c   1.000
_cell.angle_alpha   90.00
_cell.angle_beta   90.00
_cell.angle_gamma   90.00
#
_symmetry.space_group_name_H-M   'P 1'
#
loop_
_entity.id
_entity.type
_entity.pdbx_description
1 polymer ?
#
loop_
_entity_poly.entity_id
_entity_poly.type
_entity_poly.pdbx_seq_one_letter_code
_entity_poly.pdbx_strand_id
1 'polypeptide(L)'
;MRRFIMFIPNKIAYCGCRPNYPHELADRLKLKDYLIAYGASQVDILEPHGVKPKIRELTEAILTRIDHYADALSTLNYFADKADNPKLSVDIGQDTLSKPKLLELLELFQHAGLCRLTNHRLSFTDADARFITNGGWLELHTYGLCLNLKKSLGIQDVACNVTIHRQPAGKTPITNEIDVALIKANRLHLIECKTKQFDKNADILYKLDSLRDLIGGLQAKAMLVSFNDLGKSTRARAKAMNITLCCKTDLSNLKQHLQTWLTAER
;
A
#
# COMPACT_ATOMS: atom_id res chain seq x y z
N MET A 1 -29.73 38.14 4.67
CA MET A 1 -29.31 37.13 5.67
C MET A 1 -28.14 36.34 5.10
N ARG A 2 -26.94 36.42 5.70
CA ARG A 2 -25.81 35.57 5.32
C ARG A 2 -26.09 34.15 5.83
N ARG A 3 -26.30 33.20 4.93
CA ARG A 3 -26.31 31.77 5.27
C ARG A 3 -24.85 31.32 5.32
N PHE A 4 -24.43 30.77 6.44
CA PHE A 4 -23.10 30.17 6.56
C PHE A 4 -23.22 28.67 6.33
N ILE A 5 -22.19 28.06 5.76
CA ILE A 5 -22.09 26.61 5.58
C ILE A 5 -20.99 26.14 6.49
N MET A 6 -21.32 25.24 7.41
CA MET A 6 -20.35 24.59 8.28
C MET A 6 -20.09 23.17 7.77
N PHE A 7 -18.82 22.88 7.52
CA PHE A 7 -18.36 21.54 7.19
C PHE A 7 -18.09 20.76 8.48
N ILE A 8 -18.76 19.63 8.62
CA ILE A 8 -18.56 18.62 9.65
C ILE A 8 -17.99 17.39 8.91
N PRO A 9 -17.18 16.50 9.53
CA PRO A 9 -16.72 15.28 8.86
C PRO A 9 -17.85 14.55 8.11
N ASN A 10 -17.69 14.44 6.79
CA ASN A 10 -18.64 13.90 5.82
C ASN A 10 -20.05 14.55 5.77
N LYS A 11 -20.24 15.71 6.40
CA LYS A 11 -21.54 16.37 6.55
C LYS A 11 -21.47 17.86 6.28
N ILE A 12 -22.53 18.43 5.74
CA ILE A 12 -22.72 19.87 5.65
C ILE A 12 -23.90 20.27 6.53
N ALA A 13 -23.68 21.24 7.43
CA ALA A 13 -24.75 21.94 8.12
C ALA A 13 -24.87 23.36 7.57
N TYR A 14 -26.07 23.76 7.17
CA TYR A 14 -26.35 25.17 6.92
C TYR A 14 -26.51 25.86 8.28
N CYS A 15 -26.15 27.13 8.42
CA CYS A 15 -26.32 27.90 9.66
C CYS A 15 -27.27 29.09 9.37
N GLY A 16 -28.40 29.14 10.09
CA GLY A 16 -29.50 30.11 9.95
C GLY A 16 -30.62 29.90 10.97
N CYS A 17 -31.70 30.69 10.92
CA CYS A 17 -32.77 30.75 11.94
C CYS A 17 -33.71 29.52 12.07
N ARG A 18 -33.35 28.35 11.54
CA ARG A 18 -34.10 27.10 11.69
C ARG A 18 -33.16 25.98 12.14
N PRO A 19 -33.67 24.94 12.85
CA PRO A 19 -32.85 23.77 13.16
C PRO A 19 -32.36 23.16 11.85
N ASN A 20 -31.07 23.29 11.59
CA ASN A 20 -30.45 22.80 10.38
C ASN A 20 -29.85 21.43 10.68
N TYR A 21 -30.45 20.41 10.09
CA TYR A 21 -29.93 19.06 10.17
C TYR A 21 -28.70 18.93 9.27
N PRO A 22 -27.61 18.32 9.75
CA PRO A 22 -26.47 18.05 8.90
C PRO A 22 -26.86 17.07 7.79
N HIS A 23 -26.52 17.41 6.55
CA HIS A 23 -26.72 16.57 5.37
C HIS A 23 -25.43 15.80 5.06
N GLU A 24 -25.54 14.49 4.83
CA GLU A 24 -24.41 13.69 4.35
C GLU A 24 -23.93 14.22 2.99
N LEU A 25 -22.62 14.34 2.85
CA LEU A 25 -21.99 14.63 1.58
C LEU A 25 -22.14 13.44 0.65
N ALA A 26 -22.41 13.72 -0.63
CA ALA A 26 -22.42 12.68 -1.63
C ALA A 26 -21.01 12.08 -1.78
N ASP A 27 -20.90 10.77 -1.62
CA ASP A 27 -19.68 9.97 -1.75
C ASP A 27 -19.24 9.83 -3.23
N ARG A 28 -18.82 10.93 -3.86
CA ARG A 28 -18.50 10.98 -5.30
C ARG A 28 -17.05 11.37 -5.61
N LEU A 29 -16.23 11.63 -4.60
CA LEU A 29 -14.90 12.19 -4.76
C LEU A 29 -13.93 11.13 -5.31
N LYS A 30 -13.16 11.51 -6.34
CA LYS A 30 -12.13 10.67 -6.95
C LYS A 30 -10.77 10.97 -6.35
N LEU A 31 -9.89 9.95 -6.32
CA LEU A 31 -8.54 10.09 -5.77
C LEU A 31 -7.75 11.19 -6.46
N LYS A 32 -7.76 11.21 -7.79
CA LYS A 32 -7.06 12.21 -8.60
C LYS A 32 -7.51 13.63 -8.25
N ASP A 33 -8.83 13.85 -8.21
CA ASP A 33 -9.42 15.15 -7.91
C ASP A 33 -9.10 15.59 -6.47
N TYR A 34 -9.17 14.67 -5.51
CA TYR A 34 -8.78 14.91 -4.13
C TYR A 34 -7.34 15.41 -4.05
N LEU A 35 -6.40 14.64 -4.62
CA LEU A 35 -4.98 14.91 -4.50
C LEU A 35 -4.59 16.22 -5.20
N ILE A 36 -5.18 16.53 -6.36
CA ILE A 36 -4.99 17.81 -7.04
C ILE A 36 -5.52 18.97 -6.19
N ALA A 37 -6.71 18.83 -5.60
CA ALA A 37 -7.28 19.86 -4.73
C ALA A 37 -6.41 20.14 -3.49
N TYR A 38 -5.66 19.15 -3.02
CA TYR A 38 -4.70 19.27 -1.91
C TYR A 38 -3.26 19.59 -2.36
N GLY A 39 -3.07 20.07 -3.59
CA GLY A 39 -1.80 20.67 -4.03
C GLY A 39 -0.85 19.75 -4.81
N ALA A 40 -1.33 18.60 -5.28
CA ALA A 40 -0.61 17.87 -6.33
C ALA A 40 -0.69 18.62 -7.66
N SER A 41 0.44 18.76 -8.36
CA SER A 41 0.47 19.32 -9.71
C SER A 41 0.12 18.28 -10.77
N GLN A 42 0.46 17.02 -10.52
CA GLN A 42 0.12 15.88 -11.36
C GLN A 42 -0.04 14.64 -10.49
N VAL A 43 -0.96 13.76 -10.88
CA VAL A 43 -1.22 12.50 -10.21
C VAL A 43 -1.34 11.43 -11.29
N ASP A 44 -0.44 10.45 -11.23
CA ASP A 44 -0.43 9.29 -12.12
C ASP A 44 -1.02 8.10 -11.36
N ILE A 45 -2.11 7.56 -11.90
CA ILE A 45 -2.81 6.39 -11.39
C ILE A 45 -3.00 5.45 -12.56
N LEU A 46 -2.67 4.18 -12.36
CA LEU A 46 -2.94 3.14 -13.34
C LEU A 46 -4.45 2.91 -13.47
N GLU A 47 -4.90 2.53 -14.66
CA GLU A 47 -6.29 2.16 -14.88
C GLU A 47 -6.72 1.04 -13.91
N PRO A 48 -7.94 1.11 -13.35
CA PRO A 48 -8.41 0.10 -12.41
C PRO A 48 -8.31 -1.31 -13.00
N HIS A 49 -7.59 -2.19 -12.31
CA HIS A 49 -7.40 -3.57 -12.73
C HIS A 49 -7.64 -4.54 -11.59
N GLY A 50 -8.02 -5.77 -11.93
CA GLY A 50 -8.06 -6.86 -10.96
C GLY A 50 -6.66 -7.33 -10.57
N VAL A 51 -6.56 -8.04 -9.45
CA VAL A 51 -5.36 -8.83 -9.11
C VAL A 51 -5.52 -10.22 -9.70
N LYS A 52 -4.55 -10.66 -10.53
CA LYS A 52 -4.56 -11.96 -11.22
C LYS A 52 -4.75 -13.12 -10.20
N PRO A 53 -5.58 -14.15 -10.49
CA PRO A 53 -5.84 -15.26 -9.56
C PRO A 53 -4.56 -15.93 -9.04
N LYS A 54 -3.61 -16.23 -9.92
CA LYS A 54 -2.31 -16.81 -9.57
C LYS A 54 -1.50 -16.00 -8.57
N ILE A 55 -1.62 -14.66 -8.59
CA ILE A 55 -0.93 -13.78 -7.63
C ILE A 55 -1.64 -13.80 -6.27
N ARG A 56 -2.97 -13.95 -6.27
CA ARG A 56 -3.75 -14.14 -5.03
C ARG A 56 -3.38 -15.46 -4.37
N GLU A 57 -3.35 -16.54 -5.15
CA GLU A 57 -2.95 -17.89 -4.69
C GLU A 57 -1.51 -17.91 -4.15
N LEU A 58 -0.56 -17.31 -4.89
CA LEU A 58 0.82 -17.12 -4.42
C LEU A 58 0.87 -16.41 -3.06
N THR A 59 0.14 -15.30 -2.95
CA THR A 59 0.17 -14.50 -1.72
C THR A 59 -0.45 -15.26 -0.55
N GLU A 60 -1.57 -15.95 -0.77
CA GLU A 60 -2.22 -16.76 0.26
C GLU A 60 -1.31 -17.90 0.74
N ALA A 61 -0.60 -18.57 -0.17
CA ALA A 61 0.39 -19.58 0.18
C ALA A 61 1.53 -19.02 1.03
N ILE A 62 2.04 -17.82 0.69
CA ILE A 62 3.06 -17.12 1.47
C ILE A 62 2.54 -16.77 2.87
N LEU A 63 1.36 -16.14 2.96
CA LEU A 63 0.81 -15.67 4.23
C LEU A 63 0.42 -16.80 5.18
N THR A 64 -0.06 -17.94 4.65
CA THR A 64 -0.39 -19.14 5.43
C THR A 64 0.84 -19.72 6.13
N ARG A 65 2.03 -19.54 5.55
CA ARG A 65 3.30 -20.05 6.09
C ARG A 65 4.32 -18.91 6.28
N ILE A 66 3.86 -17.77 6.78
CA ILE A 66 4.67 -16.54 6.82
C ILE A 66 6.02 -16.68 7.53
N ASP A 67 6.06 -17.37 8.68
CA ASP A 67 7.31 -17.63 9.42
C ASP A 67 8.24 -18.60 8.69
N HIS A 68 7.67 -19.52 7.90
CA HIS A 68 8.47 -20.48 7.12
C HIS A 68 9.23 -19.79 6.00
N TYR A 69 8.60 -18.83 5.31
CA TYR A 69 9.15 -18.18 4.13
C TYR A 69 9.95 -16.90 4.40
N ALA A 70 10.02 -16.40 5.64
CA ALA A 70 10.58 -15.07 5.90
C ALA A 70 12.02 -14.85 5.39
N ASP A 71 12.93 -15.77 5.72
CA ASP A 71 14.34 -15.69 5.28
C ASP A 71 14.48 -15.91 3.77
N ALA A 72 13.67 -16.83 3.23
CA ALA A 72 13.66 -17.15 1.81
C ALA A 72 13.16 -15.97 0.97
N LEU A 73 12.12 -15.27 1.43
CA LEU A 73 11.60 -14.05 0.79
C LEU A 73 12.61 -12.92 0.82
N SER A 74 13.32 -12.74 1.93
CA SER A 74 14.42 -11.75 2.01
C SER A 74 15.51 -12.04 0.98
N THR A 75 15.87 -13.32 0.83
CA THR A 75 16.83 -13.78 -0.17
C THR A 75 16.32 -13.57 -1.60
N LEU A 76 15.06 -13.91 -1.87
CA LEU A 76 14.44 -13.74 -3.18
C LEU A 76 14.30 -12.26 -3.57
N ASN A 77 13.90 -11.39 -2.64
CA ASN A 77 13.85 -9.95 -2.83
C ASN A 77 15.23 -9.40 -3.24
N TYR A 78 16.30 -9.86 -2.58
CA TYR A 78 17.67 -9.47 -2.95
C TYR A 78 18.00 -9.83 -4.40
N PHE A 79 17.64 -11.03 -4.85
CA PHE A 79 17.88 -11.43 -6.25
C PHE A 79 16.99 -10.66 -7.24
N ALA A 80 15.73 -10.41 -6.91
CA ALA A 80 14.84 -9.59 -7.73
C ALA A 80 15.33 -8.14 -7.85
N ASP A 81 15.96 -7.61 -6.80
CA ASP A 81 16.62 -6.30 -6.78
C ASP A 81 17.87 -6.29 -7.68
N LYS A 82 18.75 -7.31 -7.57
CA LYS A 82 19.93 -7.46 -8.44
C LYS A 82 19.57 -7.71 -9.92
N ALA A 83 18.40 -8.28 -10.16
CA ALA A 83 17.87 -8.48 -11.50
C ALA A 83 17.25 -7.20 -12.11
N ASP A 84 17.33 -6.04 -11.44
CA ASP A 84 16.97 -4.75 -12.02
C ASP A 84 18.02 -4.30 -13.05
N ASN A 85 18.03 -5.00 -14.17
CA ASN A 85 18.97 -4.81 -15.27
C ASN A 85 18.27 -5.15 -16.59
N PRO A 86 18.82 -4.77 -17.75
CA PRO A 86 18.17 -4.98 -19.04
C PRO A 86 17.83 -6.44 -19.40
N LYS A 87 18.46 -7.43 -18.73
CA LYS A 87 18.21 -8.86 -18.94
C LYS A 87 17.19 -9.44 -17.97
N LEU A 88 16.74 -8.68 -16.97
CA LEU A 88 15.80 -9.11 -15.93
C LEU A 88 16.16 -10.47 -15.33
N SER A 89 17.45 -10.68 -15.07
CA SER A 89 17.96 -11.95 -14.58
C SER A 89 19.21 -11.79 -13.73
N VAL A 90 19.49 -12.80 -12.92
CA VAL A 90 20.63 -12.89 -12.01
C VAL A 90 21.06 -14.34 -11.81
N ASP A 91 22.36 -14.58 -11.70
CA ASP A 91 22.90 -15.88 -11.35
C ASP A 91 22.85 -16.09 -9.82
N ILE A 92 22.42 -17.27 -9.39
CA ILE A 92 22.29 -17.65 -7.99
C ILE A 92 23.31 -18.75 -7.69
N GLY A 93 24.14 -18.54 -6.66
CA GLY A 93 25.14 -19.53 -6.26
C GLY A 93 24.53 -20.85 -5.76
N GLN A 94 25.27 -21.95 -5.96
CA GLN A 94 24.84 -23.30 -5.58
C GLN A 94 24.45 -23.40 -4.10
N ASP A 95 25.23 -22.79 -3.22
CA ASP A 95 24.97 -22.78 -1.77
C ASP A 95 23.67 -22.07 -1.38
N THR A 96 23.20 -21.15 -2.22
CA THR A 96 21.92 -20.49 -2.01
C THR A 96 20.76 -21.35 -2.52
N LEU A 97 20.95 -22.01 -3.67
CA LEU A 97 19.97 -22.94 -4.24
C LEU A 97 19.87 -24.26 -3.48
N SER A 98 20.82 -24.60 -2.62
CA SER A 98 20.71 -25.77 -1.73
C SER A 98 19.71 -25.56 -0.57
N LYS A 99 19.22 -24.33 -0.35
CA LYS A 99 18.25 -24.00 0.70
C LYS A 99 16.84 -24.46 0.31
N PRO A 100 16.26 -25.48 0.98
CA PRO A 100 14.97 -26.05 0.56
C PRO A 100 13.82 -25.03 0.54
N LYS A 101 13.77 -24.16 1.56
CA LYS A 101 12.75 -23.11 1.68
C LYS A 101 12.78 -22.11 0.52
N LEU A 102 13.96 -21.82 -0.03
CA LEU A 102 14.09 -20.93 -1.17
C LEU A 102 13.59 -21.62 -2.45
N LEU A 103 13.89 -22.91 -2.63
CA LEU A 103 13.38 -23.68 -3.77
C LEU A 103 11.86 -23.79 -3.74
N GLU A 104 11.27 -24.14 -2.59
CA GLU A 104 9.81 -24.15 -2.39
C GLU A 104 9.19 -22.79 -2.74
N LEU A 105 9.81 -21.70 -2.28
CA LEU A 105 9.32 -20.35 -2.59
C LEU A 105 9.43 -20.04 -4.09
N LEU A 106 10.56 -20.36 -4.72
CA LEU A 106 10.76 -20.17 -6.15
C LEU A 106 9.74 -20.96 -6.98
N GLU A 107 9.39 -22.17 -6.58
CA GLU A 107 8.33 -22.95 -7.21
C GLU A 107 6.98 -22.22 -7.20
N LEU A 108 6.62 -21.57 -6.09
CA LEU A 108 5.40 -20.75 -6.02
C LEU A 108 5.44 -19.57 -7.01
N PHE A 109 6.57 -18.85 -7.07
CA PHE A 109 6.73 -17.72 -8.01
C PHE A 109 6.77 -18.18 -9.47
N GLN A 110 7.37 -19.32 -9.77
CA GLN A 110 7.34 -19.94 -11.10
C GLN A 110 5.93 -20.37 -11.50
N HIS A 111 5.17 -20.99 -10.58
CA HIS A 111 3.78 -21.40 -10.81
C HIS A 111 2.88 -20.19 -11.10
N ALA A 112 3.14 -19.08 -10.40
CA ALA A 112 2.50 -17.79 -10.63
C ALA A 112 2.88 -17.14 -11.97
N GLY A 113 3.89 -17.68 -12.67
CA GLY A 113 4.38 -17.18 -13.95
C GLY A 113 5.23 -15.93 -13.85
N LEU A 114 5.86 -15.69 -12.69
CA LEU A 114 6.65 -14.47 -12.44
C LEU A 114 8.13 -14.64 -12.83
N CYS A 115 8.65 -15.86 -12.69
CA CYS A 115 10.04 -16.13 -12.96
C CYS A 115 10.26 -17.56 -13.48
N ARG A 116 11.51 -17.85 -13.86
CA ARG A 116 12.01 -19.17 -14.19
C ARG A 116 13.43 -19.33 -13.66
N LEU A 117 13.73 -20.48 -13.09
CA LEU A 117 15.09 -20.88 -12.73
C LEU A 117 15.63 -21.88 -13.77
N THR A 118 16.68 -21.52 -14.50
CA THR A 118 17.35 -22.41 -15.47
C THR A 118 18.86 -22.35 -15.26
N ASN A 119 19.53 -23.49 -15.05
CA ASN A 119 21.00 -23.56 -14.91
C ASN A 119 21.56 -22.50 -13.94
N HIS A 120 21.00 -22.41 -12.73
CA HIS A 120 21.38 -21.45 -11.69
C HIS A 120 21.06 -19.97 -12.01
N ARG A 121 20.42 -19.68 -13.13
CA ARG A 121 19.97 -18.33 -13.48
C ARG A 121 18.49 -18.16 -13.18
N LEU A 122 18.17 -17.19 -12.33
CA LEU A 122 16.81 -16.72 -12.12
C LEU A 122 16.51 -15.62 -13.13
N SER A 123 15.49 -15.82 -13.95
CA SER A 123 15.00 -14.84 -14.92
C SER A 123 13.55 -14.49 -14.66
N PHE A 124 13.19 -13.22 -14.80
CA PHE A 124 11.83 -12.71 -14.68
C PHE A 124 11.20 -12.54 -16.07
N THR A 125 9.88 -12.70 -16.18
CA THR A 125 9.20 -12.62 -17.48
C THR A 125 9.20 -11.21 -18.05
N ASP A 126 9.09 -10.21 -17.18
CA ASP A 126 9.06 -8.78 -17.49
C ASP A 126 9.39 -7.97 -16.22
N ALA A 127 9.45 -6.65 -16.38
CA ALA A 127 9.77 -5.73 -15.29
C ALA A 127 8.71 -5.77 -14.16
N ASP A 128 7.43 -5.97 -14.50
CA ASP A 128 6.34 -6.07 -13.53
C ASP A 128 6.47 -7.34 -12.70
N ALA A 129 6.79 -8.46 -13.33
CA ALA A 129 6.98 -9.74 -12.65
C ALA A 129 8.18 -9.71 -11.68
N ARG A 130 9.26 -9.03 -12.09
CA ARG A 130 10.39 -8.74 -11.20
C ARG A 130 9.96 -7.85 -10.04
N PHE A 131 9.23 -6.76 -10.30
CA PHE A 131 8.72 -5.84 -9.27
C PHE A 131 7.83 -6.55 -8.25
N ILE A 132 6.87 -7.35 -8.72
CA ILE A 132 6.00 -8.18 -7.88
C ILE A 132 6.85 -9.10 -7.01
N THR A 133 7.89 -9.72 -7.59
CA THR A 133 8.80 -10.61 -6.85
C THR A 133 9.68 -9.87 -5.84
N ASN A 134 10.04 -8.61 -6.10
CA ASN A 134 10.82 -7.77 -5.19
C ASN A 134 9.99 -7.21 -4.00
N GLY A 135 8.69 -7.51 -3.95
CA GLY A 135 7.83 -7.10 -2.85
C GLY A 135 6.44 -6.61 -3.26
N GLY A 136 6.23 -6.29 -4.54
CA GLY A 136 4.96 -5.78 -5.04
C GLY A 136 3.78 -6.74 -4.86
N TRP A 137 4.02 -8.02 -4.58
CA TRP A 137 2.96 -8.97 -4.20
C TRP A 137 2.15 -8.51 -2.97
N LEU A 138 2.79 -7.87 -1.98
CA LEU A 138 2.11 -7.40 -0.77
C LEU A 138 1.23 -6.17 -1.05
N GLU A 139 1.70 -5.30 -1.93
CA GLU A 139 0.97 -4.13 -2.42
C GLU A 139 -0.28 -4.56 -3.18
N LEU A 140 -0.11 -5.48 -4.15
CA LEU A 140 -1.22 -6.06 -4.92
C LEU A 140 -2.21 -6.80 -4.03
N HIS A 141 -1.75 -7.53 -3.01
CA HIS A 141 -2.65 -8.20 -2.06
C HIS A 141 -3.48 -7.19 -1.27
N THR A 142 -2.84 -6.16 -0.71
CA THR A 142 -3.51 -5.08 0.02
C THR A 142 -4.54 -4.36 -0.86
N TYR A 143 -4.14 -4.00 -2.08
CA TYR A 143 -5.03 -3.42 -3.08
C TYR A 143 -6.22 -4.33 -3.42
N GLY A 144 -5.97 -5.62 -3.64
CA GLY A 144 -6.99 -6.63 -3.92
C GLY A 144 -8.00 -6.78 -2.79
N LEU A 145 -7.56 -6.70 -1.53
CA LEU A 145 -8.46 -6.67 -0.37
C LEU A 145 -9.30 -5.39 -0.36
N CYS A 146 -8.71 -4.22 -0.63
CA CYS A 146 -9.46 -2.97 -0.73
C CYS A 146 -10.52 -3.02 -1.85
N LEU A 147 -10.19 -3.60 -3.01
CA LEU A 147 -11.17 -3.83 -4.08
C LEU A 147 -12.33 -4.73 -3.62
N ASN A 148 -12.03 -5.83 -2.93
CA ASN A 148 -13.07 -6.74 -2.42
C ASN A 148 -13.98 -6.05 -1.38
N LEU A 149 -13.43 -5.11 -0.61
CA LEU A 149 -14.17 -4.33 0.39
C LEU A 149 -14.91 -3.13 -0.20
N LYS A 150 -14.64 -2.77 -1.47
CA LYS A 150 -15.10 -1.51 -2.07
C LYS A 150 -16.61 -1.32 -1.97
N LYS A 151 -17.38 -2.32 -2.42
CA LYS A 151 -18.85 -2.27 -2.41
C LYS A 151 -19.42 -2.35 -0.99
N SER A 152 -18.92 -3.26 -0.16
CA SER A 152 -19.48 -3.49 1.18
C SER A 152 -19.22 -2.34 2.15
N LEU A 153 -18.13 -1.59 1.97
CA LEU A 153 -17.75 -0.50 2.88
C LEU A 153 -17.99 0.90 2.28
N GLY A 154 -18.52 1.00 1.06
CA GLY A 154 -18.72 2.29 0.39
C GLY A 154 -17.41 3.03 0.11
N ILE A 155 -16.36 2.31 -0.32
CA ILE A 155 -15.13 2.96 -0.78
C ILE A 155 -15.41 3.60 -2.14
N GLN A 156 -15.21 4.91 -2.22
CA GLN A 156 -15.55 5.72 -3.39
C GLN A 156 -14.56 5.46 -4.53
N ASP A 157 -13.28 5.40 -4.18
CA ASP A 157 -12.20 5.24 -5.14
C ASP A 157 -11.00 4.55 -4.50
N VAL A 158 -10.25 3.78 -5.29
CA VAL A 158 -9.09 3.02 -4.82
C VAL A 158 -8.12 2.79 -5.97
N ALA A 159 -6.83 2.98 -5.71
CA ALA A 159 -5.75 2.77 -6.66
C ALA A 159 -4.53 2.19 -5.96
N CYS A 160 -3.70 1.48 -6.72
CA CYS A 160 -2.36 1.08 -6.33
C CYS A 160 -1.31 1.83 -7.16
N ASN A 161 -0.07 1.89 -6.67
CA ASN A 161 1.08 2.52 -7.33
C ASN A 161 0.78 3.96 -7.75
N VAL A 162 0.28 4.76 -6.81
CA VAL A 162 -0.12 6.15 -7.05
C VAL A 162 1.11 7.04 -6.98
N THR A 163 1.44 7.71 -8.08
CA THR A 163 2.54 8.67 -8.14
C THR A 163 2.01 10.09 -8.07
N ILE A 164 2.53 10.86 -7.13
CA ILE A 164 2.08 12.20 -6.78
C ILE A 164 3.24 13.17 -6.98
N HIS A 165 3.08 14.07 -7.96
CA HIS A 165 4.04 15.12 -8.25
C HIS A 165 3.58 16.43 -7.63
N ARG A 166 4.51 17.16 -7.03
CA ARG A 166 4.28 18.48 -6.46
C ARG A 166 5.36 19.44 -6.91
N GLN A 167 4.94 20.68 -7.15
CA GLN A 167 5.82 21.79 -7.51
C GLN A 167 5.68 22.93 -6.48
N PRO A 168 6.35 22.86 -5.32
CA PRO A 168 6.32 23.97 -4.38
C PRO A 168 7.00 25.20 -4.99
N ALA A 169 6.45 26.39 -4.76
CA ALA A 169 6.96 27.62 -5.34
C ALA A 169 8.45 27.83 -5.01
N GLY A 170 9.27 28.02 -6.06
CA GLY A 170 10.71 28.26 -5.93
C GLY A 170 11.53 27.06 -5.44
N LYS A 171 10.96 25.84 -5.41
CA LYS A 171 11.65 24.63 -5.00
C LYS A 171 11.69 23.59 -6.12
N THR A 172 12.61 22.64 -5.98
CA THR A 172 12.71 21.46 -6.85
C THR A 172 11.40 20.66 -6.83
N PRO A 173 10.96 20.13 -7.99
CA PRO A 173 9.85 19.19 -8.04
C PRO A 173 10.05 18.02 -7.08
N ILE A 174 8.97 17.58 -6.43
CA ILE A 174 8.98 16.44 -5.51
C ILE A 174 8.00 15.39 -6.00
N THR A 175 8.48 14.18 -6.20
CA THR A 175 7.67 13.01 -6.54
C THR A 175 7.57 12.09 -5.33
N ASN A 176 6.36 11.63 -5.02
CA ASN A 176 6.10 10.62 -3.99
C ASN A 176 5.28 9.49 -4.58
N GLU A 177 5.62 8.27 -4.21
CA GLU A 177 4.85 7.08 -4.54
C GLU A 177 4.13 6.58 -3.29
N ILE A 178 2.87 6.16 -3.49
CA ILE A 178 2.02 5.52 -2.49
C ILE A 178 1.57 4.18 -3.04
N ASP A 179 1.81 3.12 -2.27
CA ASP A 179 1.53 1.75 -2.68
C ASP A 179 0.03 1.50 -2.88
N VAL A 180 -0.82 1.94 -1.93
CA VAL A 180 -2.28 1.92 -2.08
C VAL A 180 -2.91 3.18 -1.49
N ALA A 181 -3.78 3.84 -2.27
CA ALA A 181 -4.58 4.96 -1.81
C ALA A 181 -6.06 4.70 -2.04
N LEU A 182 -6.93 5.19 -1.15
CA LEU A 182 -8.38 5.12 -1.33
C LEU A 182 -9.12 6.31 -0.70
N ILE A 183 -10.32 6.59 -1.21
CA ILE A 183 -11.26 7.55 -0.63
C ILE A 183 -12.44 6.79 -0.02
N LYS A 184 -12.75 7.09 1.24
CA LYS A 184 -13.95 6.60 1.93
C LYS A 184 -14.50 7.69 2.85
N ALA A 185 -15.82 7.93 2.79
CA ALA A 185 -16.48 9.01 3.53
C ALA A 185 -15.78 10.36 3.35
N ASN A 186 -15.36 10.65 2.11
CA ASN A 186 -14.65 11.84 1.67
C ASN A 186 -13.33 12.09 2.40
N ARG A 187 -12.69 11.03 2.89
CA ARG A 187 -11.38 11.05 3.55
C ARG A 187 -10.37 10.21 2.78
N LEU A 188 -9.16 10.76 2.64
CA LEU A 188 -8.02 10.06 2.06
C LEU A 188 -7.46 9.02 3.04
N HIS A 189 -7.21 7.82 2.53
CA HIS A 189 -6.56 6.74 3.26
C HIS A 189 -5.34 6.29 2.45
N LEU A 190 -4.17 6.35 3.07
CA LEU A 190 -2.89 5.97 2.48
C LEU A 190 -2.39 4.69 3.15
N ILE A 191 -1.89 3.75 2.35
CA ILE A 191 -1.32 2.51 2.83
C ILE A 191 0.04 2.33 2.18
N GLU A 192 1.07 2.18 3.01
CA GLU A 192 2.41 1.80 2.61
C GLU A 192 2.62 0.31 2.94
N CYS A 193 3.16 -0.46 2.00
CA CYS A 193 3.51 -1.86 2.15
C CYS A 193 5.03 -2.04 2.18
N LYS A 194 5.52 -2.95 3.03
CA LYS A 194 6.95 -3.24 3.13
C LYS A 194 7.22 -4.72 3.31
N THR A 195 8.09 -5.26 2.46
CA THR A 195 8.56 -6.65 2.52
C THR A 195 10.00 -6.78 2.99
N LYS A 196 10.83 -5.74 2.81
CA LYS A 196 12.23 -5.70 3.24
C LYS A 196 12.36 -5.27 4.71
N GLN A 197 13.31 -5.87 5.44
CA GLN A 197 13.63 -5.48 6.81
C GLN A 197 14.58 -4.28 6.77
N PHE A 198 14.27 -3.21 7.48
CA PHE A 198 15.11 -2.01 7.54
C PHE A 198 15.47 -1.66 8.99
N ASP A 199 16.72 -1.22 9.18
CA ASP A 199 17.16 -0.59 10.42
C ASP A 199 16.52 0.81 10.61
N LYS A 200 16.04 1.43 9.52
CA LYS A 200 15.47 2.79 9.48
C LYS A 200 13.94 2.83 9.32
N ASN A 201 13.22 1.92 9.99
CA ASN A 201 11.75 1.92 9.95
C ASN A 201 11.11 3.26 10.41
N ALA A 202 11.84 4.09 11.18
CA ALA A 202 11.37 5.41 11.59
C ALA A 202 11.22 6.36 10.39
N ASP A 203 12.12 6.33 9.41
CA ASP A 203 12.11 7.24 8.25
C ASP A 203 10.85 7.03 7.39
N ILE A 204 10.39 5.78 7.28
CA ILE A 204 9.17 5.42 6.56
C ILE A 204 7.95 6.02 7.26
N LEU A 205 7.87 5.91 8.58
CA LEU A 205 6.77 6.51 9.35
C LEU A 205 6.75 8.02 9.20
N TYR A 206 7.92 8.69 9.28
CA TYR A 206 8.02 10.13 9.06
C TYR A 206 7.62 10.54 7.64
N LYS A 207 8.03 9.80 6.61
CA LYS A 207 7.63 10.03 5.22
C LYS A 207 6.11 9.91 5.09
N LEU A 208 5.52 8.84 5.60
CA LEU A 208 4.09 8.57 5.49
C LEU A 208 3.25 9.60 6.27
N ASP A 209 3.67 9.98 7.48
CA ASP A 209 3.06 11.02 8.31
C ASP A 209 3.08 12.38 7.60
N SER A 210 4.27 12.79 7.12
CA SER A 210 4.44 14.06 6.39
C SER A 210 3.62 14.11 5.11
N LEU A 211 3.54 12.99 4.39
CA LEU A 211 2.77 12.91 3.17
C LEU A 211 1.28 12.98 3.47
N ARG A 212 0.77 12.19 4.43
CA ARG A 212 -0.62 12.26 4.90
C ARG A 212 -1.03 13.69 5.25
N ASP A 213 -0.20 14.41 6.01
CA ASP A 213 -0.53 15.77 6.44
C ASP A 213 -0.53 16.77 5.27
N LEU A 214 0.40 16.60 4.33
CA LEU A 214 0.59 17.54 3.24
C LEU A 214 -0.43 17.39 2.10
N ILE A 215 -0.93 16.17 1.81
CA ILE A 215 -1.88 15.91 0.70
C ILE A 215 -3.23 15.34 1.15
N GLY A 216 -3.37 15.00 2.42
CA GLY A 216 -4.56 14.35 2.96
C GLY A 216 -5.47 15.27 3.78
N GLY A 217 -4.96 16.42 4.23
CA GLY A 217 -5.68 17.29 5.16
C GLY A 217 -5.88 16.64 6.53
N LEU A 218 -6.66 17.30 7.39
CA LEU A 218 -6.79 16.95 8.82
C LEU A 218 -7.41 15.57 9.10
N GLN A 219 -8.13 15.00 8.14
CA GLN A 219 -8.91 13.77 8.33
C GLN A 219 -8.32 12.56 7.60
N ALA A 220 -7.17 12.72 6.95
CA ALA A 220 -6.54 11.60 6.27
C ALA A 220 -6.04 10.56 7.27
N LYS A 221 -6.03 9.30 6.83
CA LYS A 221 -5.53 8.17 7.60
C LYS A 221 -4.35 7.54 6.91
N ALA A 222 -3.44 6.99 7.70
CA ALA A 222 -2.29 6.25 7.21
C ALA A 222 -2.20 4.87 7.88
N MET A 223 -1.82 3.87 7.10
CA MET A 223 -1.51 2.52 7.56
C MET A 223 -0.17 2.05 6.99
N LEU A 224 0.62 1.36 7.80
CA LEU A 224 1.79 0.61 7.37
C LEU A 224 1.49 -0.88 7.46
N VAL A 225 1.56 -1.56 6.33
CA VAL A 225 1.45 -3.02 6.18
C VAL A 225 2.86 -3.57 6.01
N SER A 226 3.33 -4.40 6.94
CA SER A 226 4.72 -4.88 6.94
C SER A 226 4.79 -6.38 7.04
N PHE A 227 5.54 -7.00 6.14
CA PHE A 227 5.89 -8.43 6.23
C PHE A 227 6.75 -8.74 7.45
N ASN A 228 7.57 -7.78 7.87
CA ASN A 228 8.45 -7.92 9.03
C ASN A 228 7.78 -7.39 10.30
N ASP A 229 8.22 -7.93 11.45
CA ASP A 229 7.86 -7.37 12.74
C ASP A 229 8.57 -6.02 12.97
N LEU A 230 7.97 -5.17 13.79
CA LEU A 230 8.47 -3.85 14.15
C LEU A 230 8.82 -3.82 15.63
N GLY A 231 10.01 -3.28 15.95
CA GLY A 231 10.46 -3.09 17.32
C GLY A 231 9.55 -2.15 18.13
N LYS A 232 9.63 -2.25 19.46
CA LYS A 232 8.80 -1.47 20.40
C LYS A 232 8.84 0.04 20.15
N SER A 233 10.03 0.59 19.87
CA SER A 233 10.22 2.03 19.60
C SER A 233 9.47 2.48 18.33
N THR A 234 9.55 1.70 17.25
CA THR A 234 8.83 1.97 16.00
C THR A 234 7.32 1.89 16.19
N ARG A 235 6.83 0.89 16.93
CA ARG A 235 5.39 0.76 17.25
C ARG A 235 4.88 1.93 18.09
N ALA A 236 5.65 2.36 19.09
CA ALA A 236 5.32 3.53 19.90
C ALA A 236 5.25 4.81 19.06
N ARG A 237 6.18 4.98 18.11
CA ARG A 237 6.19 6.12 17.19
C ARG A 237 5.00 6.11 16.23
N ALA A 238 4.69 4.97 15.62
CA ALA A 238 3.51 4.84 14.75
C ALA A 238 2.22 5.20 15.50
N LYS A 239 2.09 4.75 16.75
CA LYS A 239 0.97 5.13 17.63
C LYS A 239 0.91 6.63 17.88
N ALA A 240 2.03 7.28 18.18
CA ALA A 240 2.09 8.73 18.40
C ALA A 240 1.69 9.53 17.15
N MET A 241 1.99 9.00 15.96
CA MET A 241 1.63 9.57 14.66
C MET A 241 0.24 9.18 14.17
N ASN A 242 -0.55 8.41 14.92
CA ASN A 242 -1.82 7.84 14.46
C ASN A 242 -1.71 7.02 13.15
N ILE A 243 -0.57 6.35 12.94
CA ILE A 243 -0.38 5.41 11.83
C ILE A 243 -0.79 4.02 12.31
N THR A 244 -1.76 3.42 11.63
CA THR A 244 -2.19 2.06 11.93
C THR A 244 -1.17 1.05 11.42
N LEU A 245 -0.92 -0.02 12.16
CA LEU A 245 0.04 -1.06 11.80
C LEU A 245 -0.68 -2.38 11.56
N CYS A 246 -0.28 -3.11 10.52
CA CYS A 246 -0.58 -4.52 10.33
C CYS A 246 0.72 -5.22 9.95
N CYS A 247 1.28 -6.04 10.85
CA CYS A 247 2.62 -6.57 10.68
C CYS A 247 2.69 -8.08 10.87
N LYS A 248 3.57 -8.74 10.12
CA LYS A 248 3.91 -10.16 10.26
C LYS A 248 2.66 -11.05 10.40
N THR A 249 2.44 -11.66 11.57
CA THR A 249 1.32 -12.60 11.81
C THR A 249 -0.05 -11.95 11.61
N ASP A 250 -0.17 -10.63 11.83
CA ASP A 250 -1.42 -9.89 11.62
C ASP A 250 -1.82 -9.86 10.13
N LEU A 251 -0.87 -10.08 9.20
CA LEU A 251 -1.15 -10.07 7.76
C LEU A 251 -2.12 -11.18 7.34
N SER A 252 -2.13 -12.31 8.05
CA SER A 252 -3.13 -13.37 7.84
C SER A 252 -4.56 -12.87 8.00
N ASN A 253 -4.76 -11.83 8.81
CA ASN A 253 -6.04 -11.19 9.08
C ASN A 253 -6.13 -9.77 8.48
N LEU A 254 -5.27 -9.43 7.50
CA LEU A 254 -5.20 -8.06 6.94
C LEU A 254 -6.57 -7.54 6.48
N LYS A 255 -7.42 -8.40 5.91
CA LYS A 255 -8.79 -8.05 5.52
C LYS A 255 -9.62 -7.50 6.68
N GLN A 256 -9.57 -8.15 7.84
CA GLN A 256 -10.29 -7.75 9.04
C GLN A 256 -9.71 -6.46 9.64
N HIS A 257 -8.37 -6.31 9.63
CA HIS A 257 -7.71 -5.09 10.05
C HIS A 257 -8.09 -3.90 9.16
N LEU A 258 -8.12 -4.08 7.84
CA LEU A 258 -8.59 -3.07 6.89
C LEU A 258 -10.05 -2.70 7.14
N GLN A 259 -10.94 -3.68 7.32
CA GLN A 259 -12.34 -3.43 7.65
C GLN A 259 -12.48 -2.56 8.90
N THR A 260 -11.84 -2.97 9.99
CA THR A 260 -11.87 -2.24 11.27
C THR A 260 -11.34 -0.82 11.12
N TRP A 261 -10.22 -0.65 10.43
CA TRP A 261 -9.59 0.66 10.23
C TRP A 261 -10.45 1.60 9.37
N LEU A 262 -11.07 1.08 8.31
CA LEU A 262 -11.92 1.84 7.39
C LEU A 262 -13.28 2.22 8.00
N THR A 263 -13.78 1.44 8.98
CA THR A 263 -15.02 1.75 9.69
C THR A 263 -14.80 2.54 10.99
N ALA A 264 -13.56 2.65 11.48
CA ALA A 264 -13.27 3.37 12.70
C ALA A 264 -13.69 4.85 12.61
N GLU A 265 -14.55 5.27 13.53
CA GLU A 265 -14.91 6.66 13.73
C GLU A 265 -13.77 7.37 14.48
N ARG A 266 -13.01 8.13 13.70
CA ARG A 266 -12.07 9.20 14.05
C ARG A 266 -11.50 9.69 12.73
#